data_AF-A0A7C2NVA4-F1
#
_entry.id   AF-A0A7C2NVA4-F1
#
_cell.length_a   1.000
_cell.length_b   1.000
_cell.length_c   1.000
_cell.angle_alpha   90.00
_cell.angle_beta   90.00
_cell.angle_gamma   90.00
#
_symmetry.space_group_name_H-M   'P 1'
#
loop_
_entity.id
_entity.type
_entity.pdbx_description
1 polymer ?
#
loop_
_entity_poly.entity_id
_entity_poly.type
_entity_poly.pdbx_seq_one_letter_code
_entity_poly.pdbx_strand_id
1 'polypeptide(L)'
;MGLQQALTLALTHDPAVAQARATKAFNLGSWRLQQGAFDEVFTFDGSFSRDTLPLASGLYKNELVRRRILRGVANAFEALAQGIQQQLDSGELGPLPECIETTITIGTTVTEVHCVPNTVFIDLEALLRGYEDAGLPEAVQAVRDAWRRQLETYLATARLVAYVSRQILRQQGVAPTIEDRDTLAYSFGLTKLYRNGIQLAPQVQIEAVRDTWRGKPLDPSFGGKGVLVSYTSRMGFQLDIPLGRGGGYISAQS
;
A
#
# COMPACT_ATOMS: atom_id res chain seq x y z
N MET A 1 27.84 78.72 29.67
CA MET A 1 27.93 77.26 29.50
C MET A 1 29.26 76.80 30.07
N GLY A 2 29.24 75.81 30.96
CA GLY A 2 30.48 75.22 31.47
C GLY A 2 31.18 74.38 30.40
N LEU A 3 32.51 74.31 30.43
CA LEU A 3 33.32 73.59 29.44
C LEU A 3 32.91 72.11 29.31
N GLN A 4 32.43 71.50 30.40
CA GLN A 4 31.89 70.14 30.42
C GLN A 4 30.58 70.00 29.60
N GLN A 5 29.66 70.97 29.70
CA GLN A 5 28.41 70.95 28.90
C GLN A 5 28.69 71.15 27.41
N ALA A 6 29.66 72.01 27.06
CA ALA A 6 30.07 72.21 25.68
C ALA A 6 30.75 70.97 25.09
N LEU A 7 31.59 70.28 25.87
CA LEU A 7 32.21 69.02 25.47
C LEU A 7 31.19 67.89 25.31
N THR A 8 30.23 67.77 26.23
CA THR A 8 29.16 66.77 26.09
C THR A 8 28.33 67.02 24.84
N LEU A 9 27.91 68.29 24.61
CA LEU A 9 27.14 68.67 23.44
C LEU A 9 27.90 68.37 22.13
N ALA A 10 29.19 68.69 22.09
CA ALA A 10 30.08 68.37 20.98
C ALA A 10 30.18 66.85 20.76
N LEU A 11 30.48 66.05 21.80
CA LEU A 11 30.58 64.59 21.67
C LEU A 11 29.25 63.88 21.34
N THR A 12 28.11 64.51 21.62
CA THR A 12 26.79 63.99 21.23
C THR A 12 26.37 64.36 19.80
N HIS A 13 26.79 65.51 19.29
CA HIS A 13 26.36 66.04 17.98
C HIS A 13 27.47 66.10 16.91
N ASP A 14 28.71 65.71 17.24
CA ASP A 14 29.81 65.67 16.29
C ASP A 14 29.59 64.54 15.26
N PRO A 15 29.45 64.88 13.96
CA PRO A 15 29.26 63.89 12.90
C PRO A 15 30.43 62.90 12.78
N ALA A 16 31.66 63.30 13.12
CA ALA A 16 32.83 62.42 13.08
C ALA A 16 32.75 61.33 14.17
N VAL A 17 32.28 61.70 15.37
CA VAL A 17 32.03 60.74 16.46
C VAL A 17 30.88 59.80 16.12
N ALA A 18 29.82 60.31 15.50
CA ALA A 18 28.70 59.49 15.01
C ALA A 18 29.15 58.47 13.94
N GLN A 19 29.97 58.91 12.98
CA GLN A 19 30.52 58.04 11.94
C GLN A 19 31.44 56.96 12.54
N ALA A 20 32.32 57.32 13.47
CA ALA A 20 33.19 56.36 14.15
C ALA A 20 32.40 55.30 14.93
N ARG A 21 31.29 55.69 15.58
CA ARG A 21 30.36 54.75 16.24
C ARG A 21 29.69 53.80 15.24
N ALA A 22 29.23 54.32 14.10
CA ALA A 22 28.62 53.52 13.05
C ALA A 22 29.62 52.52 12.44
N THR A 23 30.85 52.93 12.14
CA THR A 23 31.92 52.05 11.65
C THR A 23 32.26 50.96 12.66
N LYS A 24 32.35 51.31 13.95
CA LYS A 24 32.58 50.32 15.02
C LYS A 24 31.44 49.29 15.08
N ALA A 25 30.18 49.73 14.99
CA ALA A 25 29.02 48.85 15.01
C ALA A 25 29.01 47.92 13.78
N PHE A 26 29.33 48.43 12.60
CA PHE A 26 29.46 47.64 11.37
C PHE A 26 30.55 46.57 11.51
N ASN A 27 31.75 46.95 11.93
CA ASN A 27 32.87 46.01 12.11
C ASN A 27 32.56 44.92 13.14
N LEU A 28 31.88 45.28 14.24
CA LEU A 28 31.43 44.32 15.24
C LEU A 28 30.38 43.36 14.67
N GLY A 29 29.46 43.86 13.83
CA GLY A 29 28.48 43.05 13.11
C GLY A 29 29.14 42.06 12.16
N SER A 30 30.12 42.51 11.35
CA SER A 30 30.89 41.65 10.45
C SER A 30 31.68 40.58 11.22
N TRP A 31 32.29 40.93 12.34
CA TRP A 31 33.01 39.98 13.20
C TRP A 31 32.08 38.92 13.78
N ARG A 32 30.88 39.29 14.25
CA ARG A 32 29.86 38.35 14.74
C ARG A 32 29.36 37.41 13.64
N LEU A 33 29.14 37.92 12.43
CA LEU A 33 28.75 37.09 11.27
C LEU A 33 29.85 36.07 10.90
N GLN A 34 31.11 36.48 10.93
CA GLN A 34 32.25 35.57 10.70
C GLN A 34 32.41 34.54 11.81
N GLN A 35 32.09 34.89 13.06
CA GLN A 35 32.06 33.92 14.15
C GLN A 35 30.91 32.91 14.00
N GLY A 36 29.73 33.38 13.57
CA GLY A 36 28.57 32.54 13.30
C GLY A 36 28.79 31.49 12.21
N ALA A 37 29.81 31.65 11.36
CA ALA A 37 30.20 30.64 10.38
C ALA A 37 30.80 29.37 11.02
N PHE A 38 31.25 29.43 12.27
CA PHE A 38 31.78 28.28 13.02
C PHE A 38 30.78 27.73 14.06
N ASP A 39 29.59 28.32 14.13
CA ASP A 39 28.55 27.82 15.01
C ASP A 39 27.93 26.54 14.44
N GLU A 40 27.34 25.74 15.32
CA GLU A 40 26.63 24.52 14.94
C GLU A 40 25.30 24.89 14.26
N VAL A 41 25.13 24.44 13.01
CA VAL A 41 23.92 24.67 12.24
C VAL A 41 23.11 23.39 12.23
N PHE A 42 21.94 23.43 12.86
CA PHE A 42 20.95 22.37 12.76
C PHE A 42 19.96 22.69 11.64
N THR A 43 19.75 21.74 10.73
CA THR A 43 18.74 21.83 9.68
C THR A 43 17.67 20.78 9.90
N PHE A 44 16.42 21.19 9.74
CA PHE A 44 15.27 20.32 9.73
C PHE A 44 14.39 20.71 8.56
N ASP A 45 14.09 19.74 7.71
CA ASP A 45 13.14 19.88 6.62
C ASP A 45 12.09 18.78 6.74
N GLY A 46 10.84 19.14 6.50
CA GLY A 46 9.72 18.23 6.52
C GLY A 46 8.84 18.52 5.32
N SER A 47 8.54 17.50 4.53
CA SER A 47 7.65 17.62 3.39
C SER A 47 6.58 16.55 3.44
N PHE A 48 5.40 16.95 2.99
CA PHE A 48 4.28 16.07 2.73
C PHE A 48 3.79 16.32 1.31
N SER A 49 3.71 15.27 0.52
CA SER A 49 3.08 15.31 -0.80
C SER A 49 1.99 14.25 -0.90
N ARG A 50 0.95 14.58 -1.65
CA ARG A 50 -0.09 13.65 -2.06
C ARG A 50 -0.23 13.72 -3.56
N ASP A 51 0.08 12.62 -4.21
CA ASP A 51 -0.19 12.42 -5.63
C ASP A 51 -1.51 11.67 -5.78
N THR A 52 -2.41 12.24 -6.55
CA THR A 52 -3.70 11.65 -6.89
C THR A 52 -3.75 11.41 -8.37
N LEU A 53 -3.85 10.14 -8.77
CA LEU A 53 -3.86 9.74 -10.17
C LEU A 53 -5.11 8.92 -10.49
N PRO A 54 -5.70 9.10 -11.68
CA PRO A 54 -6.70 8.16 -12.15
C PRO A 54 -6.06 6.78 -12.28
N LEU A 55 -6.79 5.75 -11.87
CA LEU A 55 -6.28 4.38 -11.90
C LEU A 55 -6.01 3.97 -13.36
N ALA A 56 -4.83 3.41 -13.61
CA ALA A 56 -4.47 2.93 -14.94
C ALA A 56 -5.51 1.93 -15.46
N SER A 57 -5.86 2.00 -16.74
CA SER A 57 -6.95 1.21 -17.34
C SER A 57 -6.77 -0.30 -17.16
N GLY A 58 -5.52 -0.80 -17.16
CA GLY A 58 -5.20 -2.21 -16.88
C GLY A 58 -5.51 -2.62 -15.43
N LEU A 59 -5.13 -1.79 -14.46
CA LEU A 59 -5.40 -2.04 -13.03
C LEU A 59 -6.90 -1.98 -12.74
N TYR A 60 -7.60 -1.00 -13.33
CA TYR A 60 -9.05 -0.90 -13.22
C TYR A 60 -9.76 -2.15 -13.78
N LYS A 61 -9.32 -2.65 -14.95
CA LYS A 61 -9.84 -3.89 -15.53
C LYS A 61 -9.60 -5.09 -14.61
N ASN A 62 -8.42 -5.21 -14.00
CA ASN A 62 -8.12 -6.30 -13.06
C ASN A 62 -9.07 -6.28 -11.84
N GLU A 63 -9.32 -5.10 -11.28
CA GLU A 63 -10.26 -4.91 -10.17
C GLU A 63 -11.71 -5.26 -10.56
N LEU A 64 -12.12 -4.98 -11.80
CA LEU A 64 -13.43 -5.41 -12.33
C LEU A 64 -13.51 -6.92 -12.54
N VAL A 65 -12.46 -7.53 -13.10
CA VAL A 65 -12.40 -8.98 -13.34
C VAL A 65 -12.49 -9.74 -12.02
N ARG A 66 -11.73 -9.33 -11.00
CA ARG A 66 -11.78 -9.93 -9.66
C ARG A 66 -13.21 -9.94 -9.08
N ARG A 67 -13.93 -8.82 -9.19
CA ARG A 67 -15.33 -8.70 -8.75
C ARG A 67 -16.29 -9.53 -9.59
N ARG A 68 -16.06 -9.60 -10.91
CA ARG A 68 -16.84 -10.43 -11.83
C ARG A 68 -16.70 -11.91 -11.49
N ILE A 69 -15.48 -12.37 -11.20
CA ILE A 69 -15.22 -13.75 -10.78
C ILE A 69 -15.96 -14.07 -9.48
N LEU A 70 -15.83 -13.22 -8.44
CA LEU A 70 -16.53 -13.42 -7.17
C LEU A 70 -18.06 -13.48 -7.34
N ARG A 71 -18.60 -12.63 -8.21
CA ARG A 71 -20.04 -12.66 -8.55
C ARG A 71 -20.42 -13.94 -9.30
N GLY A 72 -19.59 -14.36 -10.26
CA GLY A 72 -19.78 -15.61 -11.01
C GLY A 72 -19.79 -16.83 -10.09
N VAL A 73 -18.80 -16.95 -9.21
CA VAL A 73 -18.72 -18.02 -8.20
C VAL A 73 -19.94 -17.99 -7.29
N ALA A 74 -20.31 -16.82 -6.75
CA ALA A 74 -21.48 -16.69 -5.89
C ALA A 74 -22.77 -17.17 -6.58
N ASN A 75 -22.98 -16.81 -7.84
CA ASN A 75 -24.18 -17.17 -8.59
C ASN A 75 -24.18 -18.67 -8.97
N ALA A 76 -23.03 -19.21 -9.39
CA ALA A 76 -22.90 -20.61 -9.76
C ALA A 76 -23.19 -21.53 -8.55
N PHE A 77 -22.60 -21.25 -7.39
CA PHE A 77 -22.84 -22.04 -6.18
C PHE A 77 -24.25 -21.86 -5.59
N GLU A 78 -24.85 -20.68 -5.75
CA GLU A 78 -26.25 -20.47 -5.37
C GLU A 78 -27.18 -21.36 -6.21
N ALA A 79 -26.99 -21.37 -7.52
CA ALA A 79 -27.87 -22.14 -8.38
C ALA A 79 -27.57 -23.66 -8.32
N LEU A 80 -26.32 -24.07 -8.03
CA LEU A 80 -26.02 -25.45 -7.60
C LEU A 80 -26.79 -25.81 -6.33
N ALA A 81 -26.77 -24.95 -5.31
CA ALA A 81 -27.52 -25.18 -4.08
C ALA A 81 -29.04 -25.27 -4.33
N GLN A 82 -29.58 -24.45 -5.23
CA GLN A 82 -30.99 -24.52 -5.63
C GLN A 82 -31.32 -25.84 -6.33
N GLY A 83 -30.47 -26.31 -7.24
CA GLY A 83 -30.65 -27.60 -7.90
C GLY A 83 -30.62 -28.78 -6.92
N ILE A 84 -29.66 -28.79 -5.98
CA ILE A 84 -29.56 -29.84 -4.96
C ILE A 84 -30.78 -29.81 -4.03
N GLN A 85 -31.25 -28.61 -3.64
CA GLN A 85 -32.44 -28.47 -2.82
C GLN A 85 -33.68 -29.01 -3.54
N GLN A 86 -33.88 -28.67 -4.82
CA GLN A 86 -35.00 -29.19 -5.62
C GLN A 86 -34.98 -30.72 -5.71
N GLN A 87 -33.80 -31.32 -5.85
CA GLN A 87 -33.63 -32.77 -5.87
C GLN A 87 -33.95 -33.42 -4.50
N LEU A 88 -33.52 -32.81 -3.41
CA LEU A 88 -33.86 -33.26 -2.06
C LEU A 88 -35.36 -33.17 -1.78
N ASP A 89 -36.02 -32.13 -2.30
CA ASP A 89 -37.46 -31.90 -2.14
C ASP A 89 -38.31 -32.83 -3.01
N SER A 90 -37.85 -33.17 -4.23
CA SER A 90 -38.53 -34.13 -5.12
C SER A 90 -38.35 -35.57 -4.66
N GLY A 91 -37.30 -35.87 -3.88
CA GLY A 91 -36.94 -37.23 -3.48
C GLY A 91 -36.36 -38.07 -4.63
N GLU A 92 -36.08 -37.44 -5.77
CA GLU A 92 -35.48 -38.09 -6.94
C GLU A 92 -33.98 -38.33 -6.71
N LEU A 93 -33.56 -39.57 -6.93
CA LEU A 93 -32.16 -39.95 -6.94
C LEU A 93 -31.68 -39.77 -8.38
N GLY A 94 -31.02 -38.65 -8.64
CA GLY A 94 -30.50 -38.28 -9.95
C GLY A 94 -29.06 -37.76 -9.83
N PRO A 95 -28.37 -37.56 -10.96
CA PRO A 95 -27.05 -36.95 -10.95
C PRO A 95 -27.11 -35.59 -10.24
N LEU A 96 -26.00 -35.18 -9.61
CA LEU A 96 -25.90 -33.79 -9.13
C LEU A 96 -26.30 -32.84 -10.26
N PRO A 97 -27.03 -31.74 -9.96
CA PRO A 97 -27.42 -30.76 -10.97
C PRO A 97 -26.19 -30.40 -11.80
N GLU A 98 -26.32 -30.49 -13.12
CA GLU A 98 -25.23 -30.14 -14.03
C GLU A 98 -24.72 -28.75 -13.65
N CYS A 99 -23.39 -28.66 -13.56
CA CYS A 99 -22.73 -27.38 -13.34
C CYS A 99 -23.28 -26.36 -14.35
N ILE A 100 -23.45 -25.12 -13.90
CA ILE A 100 -24.00 -24.07 -14.76
C ILE A 100 -22.88 -23.63 -15.69
N GLU A 101 -23.04 -23.93 -16.97
CA GLU A 101 -22.21 -23.33 -18.01
C GLU A 101 -22.33 -21.81 -17.89
N THR A 102 -21.20 -21.17 -17.60
CA THR A 102 -21.15 -19.71 -17.45
C THR A 102 -20.10 -19.15 -18.37
N THR A 103 -20.45 -18.05 -18.99
CA THR A 103 -19.54 -17.32 -19.85
C THR A 103 -18.89 -16.19 -19.05
N ILE A 104 -17.57 -16.25 -18.86
CA ILE A 104 -16.81 -15.16 -18.26
C ILE A 104 -16.20 -14.34 -19.39
N THR A 105 -16.76 -13.18 -19.68
CA THR A 105 -16.14 -12.23 -20.62
C THR A 105 -15.04 -11.44 -19.90
N ILE A 106 -13.81 -11.43 -20.40
CA ILE A 106 -12.70 -10.59 -19.94
C ILE A 106 -12.19 -9.78 -21.14
N GLY A 107 -12.53 -8.49 -21.20
CA GLY A 107 -12.18 -7.66 -22.37
C GLY A 107 -12.95 -8.11 -23.60
N THR A 108 -12.24 -8.56 -24.65
CA THR A 108 -12.80 -9.19 -25.85
C THR A 108 -12.80 -10.72 -25.77
N THR A 109 -12.18 -11.29 -24.74
CA THR A 109 -12.04 -12.74 -24.60
C THR A 109 -13.28 -13.28 -23.90
N VAL A 110 -13.95 -14.23 -24.55
CA VAL A 110 -15.07 -14.98 -23.99
C VAL A 110 -14.50 -16.30 -23.50
N THR A 111 -14.43 -16.50 -22.19
CA THR A 111 -14.04 -17.79 -21.62
C THR A 111 -15.30 -18.53 -21.23
N GLU A 112 -15.61 -19.59 -21.96
CA GLU A 112 -16.69 -20.51 -21.64
C GLU A 112 -16.19 -21.46 -20.56
N VAL A 113 -16.84 -21.41 -19.40
CA VAL A 113 -16.64 -22.41 -18.35
C VAL A 113 -17.51 -23.59 -18.72
N HIS A 114 -16.91 -24.56 -19.41
CA HIS A 114 -17.56 -25.83 -19.70
C HIS A 114 -17.49 -26.74 -18.50
N CYS A 115 -18.61 -27.40 -18.22
CA CYS A 115 -18.70 -28.42 -17.20
C CYS A 115 -18.18 -29.73 -17.80
N VAL A 116 -17.19 -30.34 -17.18
CA VAL A 116 -16.83 -31.73 -17.51
C VAL A 116 -17.86 -32.61 -16.81
N PRO A 117 -18.69 -33.38 -17.54
CA PRO A 117 -19.64 -34.28 -16.91
C PRO A 117 -18.89 -35.23 -16.00
N ASN A 118 -19.32 -35.28 -14.74
CA ASN A 118 -18.70 -36.14 -13.75
C ASN A 118 -19.14 -37.58 -14.02
N THR A 119 -18.37 -38.30 -14.82
CA THR A 119 -18.62 -39.71 -15.20
C THR A 119 -18.44 -40.70 -14.04
N VAL A 120 -18.12 -40.23 -12.83
CA VAL A 120 -17.83 -41.04 -11.65
C VAL A 120 -19.09 -41.36 -10.82
N PHE A 121 -20.27 -40.88 -11.23
CA PHE A 121 -21.49 -41.44 -10.65
C PHE A 121 -21.64 -42.88 -11.15
N ILE A 122 -21.37 -43.83 -10.25
CA ILE A 122 -22.01 -45.15 -10.30
C ILE A 122 -23.47 -44.86 -10.64
N ASP A 123 -23.98 -45.47 -11.71
CA ASP A 123 -25.37 -45.35 -12.11
C ASP A 123 -26.22 -45.79 -10.91
N LEU A 124 -26.63 -44.81 -10.10
CA LEU A 124 -27.20 -45.02 -8.78
C LEU A 124 -28.51 -45.79 -8.93
N GLU A 125 -29.22 -45.55 -10.04
CA GLU A 125 -30.38 -46.33 -10.44
C GLU A 125 -30.03 -47.79 -10.71
N ALA A 126 -28.93 -48.07 -11.43
CA ALA A 126 -28.49 -49.44 -11.67
C ALA A 126 -28.07 -50.16 -10.37
N LEU A 127 -27.41 -49.45 -9.44
CA LEU A 127 -27.06 -49.98 -8.13
C LEU A 127 -28.32 -50.32 -7.30
N LEU A 128 -29.29 -49.41 -7.27
CA LEU A 128 -30.54 -49.60 -6.54
C LEU A 128 -31.37 -50.76 -7.13
N ARG A 129 -31.48 -50.83 -8.47
CA ARG A 129 -32.13 -51.96 -9.15
C ARG A 129 -31.47 -53.29 -8.79
N GLY A 130 -30.14 -53.33 -8.75
CA GLY A 130 -29.41 -54.53 -8.34
C GLY A 130 -29.75 -55.01 -6.91
N TYR A 131 -29.97 -54.08 -5.97
CA TYR A 131 -30.41 -54.43 -4.61
C TYR A 131 -31.89 -54.82 -4.54
N GLU A 132 -32.74 -54.19 -5.35
CA GLU A 132 -34.16 -54.55 -5.48
C GLU A 132 -34.32 -55.97 -6.03
N ASP A 133 -33.62 -56.29 -7.13
CA ASP A 133 -33.63 -57.62 -7.76
C ASP A 133 -33.07 -58.71 -6.83
N ALA A 134 -32.14 -58.36 -5.95
CA ALA A 134 -31.59 -59.25 -4.93
C ALA A 134 -32.51 -59.42 -3.70
N GLY A 135 -33.64 -58.72 -3.62
CA GLY A 135 -34.57 -58.78 -2.49
C GLY A 135 -34.03 -58.16 -1.20
N LEU A 136 -33.19 -57.12 -1.31
CA LEU A 136 -32.52 -56.45 -0.18
C LEU A 136 -33.08 -55.03 0.07
N PRO A 137 -34.32 -54.87 0.59
CA PRO A 137 -34.94 -53.56 0.77
C PRO A 137 -34.23 -52.67 1.80
N GLU A 138 -33.58 -53.26 2.81
CA GLU A 138 -32.78 -52.53 3.79
C GLU A 138 -31.55 -51.87 3.14
N ALA A 139 -30.93 -52.55 2.16
CA ALA A 139 -29.80 -52.00 1.40
C ALA A 139 -30.22 -50.82 0.52
N VAL A 140 -31.38 -50.91 -0.13
CA VAL A 140 -31.98 -49.82 -0.92
C VAL A 140 -32.19 -48.58 -0.07
N GLN A 141 -32.78 -48.73 1.12
CA GLN A 141 -32.99 -47.61 2.05
C GLN A 141 -31.67 -47.05 2.56
N ALA A 142 -30.72 -47.90 2.94
CA ALA A 142 -29.41 -47.45 3.42
C ALA A 142 -28.65 -46.62 2.36
N VAL A 143 -28.72 -47.01 1.09
CA VAL A 143 -28.12 -46.27 -0.04
C VAL A 143 -28.84 -44.94 -0.25
N ARG A 144 -30.19 -44.93 -0.24
CA ARG A 144 -30.98 -43.70 -0.36
C ARG A 144 -30.68 -42.71 0.76
N ASP A 145 -30.58 -43.17 2.00
CA ASP A 145 -30.23 -42.36 3.16
C ASP A 145 -28.78 -41.87 3.14
N ALA A 146 -27.86 -42.70 2.66
CA ALA A 146 -26.46 -42.30 2.46
C ALA A 146 -26.36 -41.19 1.40
N TRP A 147 -27.06 -41.35 0.28
CA TRP A 147 -27.10 -40.36 -0.79
C TRP A 147 -27.71 -39.04 -0.34
N ARG A 148 -28.85 -39.10 0.37
CA ARG A 148 -29.50 -37.91 0.93
C ARG A 148 -28.56 -37.13 1.84
N ARG A 149 -27.87 -37.80 2.77
CA ARG A 149 -26.88 -37.16 3.66
C ARG A 149 -25.73 -36.51 2.89
N GLN A 150 -25.29 -37.14 1.80
CA GLN A 150 -24.24 -36.60 0.94
C GLN A 150 -24.72 -35.33 0.21
N LEU A 151 -25.93 -35.34 -0.35
CA LEU A 151 -26.56 -34.17 -0.97
C LEU A 151 -26.75 -33.03 0.04
N GLU A 152 -27.20 -33.32 1.27
CA GLU A 152 -27.33 -32.31 2.34
C GLU A 152 -25.99 -31.65 2.67
N THR A 153 -24.89 -32.43 2.67
CA THR A 153 -23.53 -31.91 2.88
C THR A 153 -23.09 -31.00 1.73
N TYR A 154 -23.35 -31.40 0.49
CA TYR A 154 -23.05 -30.58 -0.68
C TYR A 154 -23.87 -29.30 -0.73
N LEU A 155 -25.16 -29.37 -0.38
CA LEU A 155 -26.03 -28.22 -0.26
C LEU A 155 -25.49 -27.20 0.75
N ALA A 156 -25.11 -27.66 1.94
CA ALA A 156 -24.54 -26.79 2.98
C ALA A 156 -23.24 -26.13 2.49
N THR A 157 -22.37 -26.89 1.83
CA THR A 157 -21.11 -26.39 1.27
C THR A 157 -21.36 -25.35 0.18
N ALA A 158 -22.26 -25.64 -0.76
CA ALA A 158 -22.58 -24.73 -1.85
C ALA A 158 -23.17 -23.41 -1.35
N ARG A 159 -24.10 -23.47 -0.38
CA ARG A 159 -24.65 -22.28 0.30
C ARG A 159 -23.56 -21.48 1.00
N LEU A 160 -22.64 -22.14 1.70
CA LEU A 160 -21.54 -21.47 2.38
C LEU A 160 -20.63 -20.74 1.40
N VAL A 161 -20.21 -21.40 0.31
CA VAL A 161 -19.35 -20.79 -0.72
C VAL A 161 -20.05 -19.61 -1.39
N ALA A 162 -21.34 -19.74 -1.73
CA ALA A 162 -22.13 -18.65 -2.30
C ALA A 162 -22.22 -17.46 -1.33
N TYR A 163 -22.51 -17.72 -0.06
CA TYR A 163 -22.58 -16.72 1.00
C TYR A 163 -21.25 -15.99 1.19
N VAL A 164 -20.15 -16.73 1.38
CA VAL A 164 -18.81 -16.16 1.59
C VAL A 164 -18.38 -15.33 0.37
N SER A 165 -18.60 -15.83 -0.85
CA SER A 165 -18.27 -15.09 -2.07
C SER A 165 -19.03 -13.76 -2.17
N ARG A 166 -20.32 -13.75 -1.80
CA ARG A 166 -21.12 -12.51 -1.72
C ARG A 166 -20.63 -11.58 -0.62
N GLN A 167 -20.25 -12.10 0.54
CA GLN A 167 -19.72 -11.30 1.64
C GLN A 167 -18.41 -10.62 1.24
N ILE A 168 -17.48 -11.36 0.63
CA ILE A 168 -16.22 -10.79 0.12
C ILE A 168 -16.52 -9.70 -0.92
N LEU A 169 -17.44 -9.95 -1.85
CA LEU A 169 -17.82 -8.95 -2.85
C LEU A 169 -18.40 -7.66 -2.22
N ARG A 170 -19.23 -7.81 -1.17
CA ARG A 170 -19.79 -6.67 -0.42
C ARG A 170 -18.70 -5.90 0.33
N GLN A 171 -17.80 -6.60 1.00
CA GLN A 171 -16.67 -6.01 1.73
C GLN A 171 -15.74 -5.23 0.79
N GLN A 172 -15.47 -5.76 -0.41
CA GLN A 172 -14.66 -5.07 -1.42
C GLN A 172 -15.31 -3.82 -2.01
N GLY A 173 -16.64 -3.71 -1.95
CA GLY A 173 -17.42 -2.59 -2.49
C GLY A 173 -17.14 -2.27 -3.96
N VAL A 174 -17.37 -1.02 -4.34
CA VAL A 174 -17.15 -0.52 -5.71
C VAL A 174 -15.67 -0.61 -6.09
N ALA A 175 -15.39 -0.89 -7.37
CA ALA A 175 -14.02 -0.88 -7.88
C ALA A 175 -13.39 0.52 -7.73
N PRO A 176 -12.13 0.61 -7.29
CA PRO A 176 -11.45 1.89 -7.16
C PRO A 176 -11.20 2.49 -8.54
N THR A 177 -11.28 3.82 -8.64
CA THR A 177 -11.02 4.57 -9.88
C THR A 177 -9.84 5.54 -9.74
N ILE A 178 -9.35 5.72 -8.52
CA ILE A 178 -8.33 6.69 -8.15
C ILE A 178 -7.31 6.01 -7.24
N GLU A 179 -6.04 6.30 -7.50
CA GLU A 179 -4.88 5.92 -6.72
C GLU A 179 -4.35 7.15 -5.98
N ASP A 180 -4.10 7.00 -4.68
CA ASP A 180 -3.50 8.02 -3.83
C ASP A 180 -2.14 7.51 -3.35
N ARG A 181 -1.09 8.31 -3.60
CA ARG A 181 0.25 8.10 -3.09
C ARG A 181 0.61 9.26 -2.16
N ASP A 182 0.67 8.97 -0.87
CA ASP A 182 1.13 9.92 0.14
C ASP A 182 2.63 9.68 0.41
N THR A 183 3.43 10.74 0.34
CA THR A 183 4.84 10.71 0.74
C THR A 183 5.04 11.68 1.90
N LEU A 184 5.63 11.19 2.97
CA LEU A 184 6.05 11.98 4.12
C LEU A 184 7.56 11.85 4.25
N ALA A 185 8.29 12.93 4.13
CA ALA A 185 9.75 12.93 4.24
C ALA A 185 10.23 13.94 5.27
N TYR A 186 11.19 13.52 6.09
CA TYR A 186 11.89 14.36 7.06
C TYR A 186 13.39 14.25 6.83
N SER A 187 14.07 15.39 6.87
CA SER A 187 15.52 15.47 6.81
C SER A 187 16.03 16.24 8.02
N PHE A 188 17.03 15.67 8.69
CA PHE A 188 17.72 16.27 9.82
C PHE A 188 19.19 16.36 9.45
N GLY A 189 19.80 17.52 9.69
CA GLY A 189 21.22 17.74 9.49
C GLY A 189 21.82 18.51 10.66
N LEU A 190 23.07 18.19 10.98
CA LEU A 190 23.88 19.01 11.87
C LEU A 190 25.18 19.28 11.15
N THR A 191 25.54 20.55 10.98
CA THR A 191 26.80 20.96 10.36
C THR A 191 27.64 21.74 11.36
N LYS A 192 28.91 21.39 11.48
CA LYS A 192 29.90 22.10 12.29
C LYS A 192 31.19 22.33 11.52
N LEU A 193 31.53 23.59 11.31
CA LEU A 193 32.82 24.01 10.77
C LEU A 193 33.77 24.33 11.93
N TYR A 194 34.92 23.68 11.95
CA TYR A 194 35.96 23.94 12.93
C TYR A 194 36.93 25.01 12.42
N ARG A 195 37.60 25.71 13.36
CA ARG A 195 38.56 26.78 13.03
C ARG A 195 39.77 26.30 12.23
N ASN A 196 40.07 24.99 12.27
CA ASN A 196 41.09 24.36 11.42
C ASN A 196 40.60 24.06 9.99
N GLY A 197 39.38 24.50 9.64
CA GLY A 197 38.76 24.33 8.34
C GLY A 197 38.11 22.96 8.12
N ILE A 198 38.15 22.04 9.09
CA ILE A 198 37.45 20.75 9.00
C ILE A 198 35.94 21.00 9.14
N GLN A 199 35.13 20.36 8.30
CA GLN A 199 33.67 20.37 8.41
C GLN A 199 33.15 18.97 8.70
N LEU A 200 32.25 18.87 9.68
CA LEU A 200 31.49 17.65 9.99
C LEU A 200 30.02 17.90 9.73
N ALA A 201 29.39 17.02 8.95
CA ALA A 201 27.97 17.12 8.60
C ALA A 201 27.26 15.75 8.59
N PRO A 202 26.88 15.19 9.76
CA PRO A 202 25.92 14.09 9.82
C PRO A 202 24.53 14.50 9.32
N GLN A 203 23.86 13.59 8.64
CA GLN A 203 22.50 13.76 8.14
C GLN A 203 21.66 12.48 8.31
N VAL A 204 20.38 12.65 8.59
CA VAL A 204 19.39 11.57 8.68
C VAL A 204 18.19 11.96 7.84
N GLN A 205 17.78 11.07 6.94
CA GLN A 205 16.58 11.21 6.12
C GLN A 205 15.64 10.06 6.45
N ILE A 206 14.37 10.38 6.68
CA ILE A 206 13.32 9.42 6.96
C ILE A 206 12.21 9.68 5.96
N GLU A 207 11.77 8.65 5.26
CA GLU A 207 10.70 8.72 4.27
C GLU A 207 9.68 7.61 4.55
N ALA A 208 8.40 7.97 4.56
CA ALA A 208 7.28 7.04 4.59
C ALA A 208 6.45 7.24 3.32
N VAL A 209 6.21 6.15 2.59
CA VAL A 209 5.38 6.18 1.38
C VAL A 209 4.19 5.25 1.58
N ARG A 210 2.99 5.80 1.44
CA ARG A 210 1.73 5.07 1.47
C ARG A 210 1.07 5.13 0.10
N ASP A 211 0.86 3.97 -0.50
CA ASP A 211 0.28 3.81 -1.82
C ASP A 211 -1.00 2.97 -1.74
N THR A 212 -2.15 3.61 -2.03
CA THR A 212 -3.46 3.02 -1.76
C THR A 212 -4.51 3.41 -2.80
N TRP A 213 -5.59 2.64 -2.85
CA TRP A 213 -6.79 3.04 -3.56
C TRP A 213 -7.58 4.04 -2.72
N ARG A 214 -8.01 5.14 -3.35
CA ARG A 214 -8.77 6.18 -2.65
C ARG A 214 -10.03 5.61 -2.00
N GLY A 215 -10.19 5.90 -0.71
CA GLY A 215 -11.37 5.48 0.07
C GLY A 215 -11.43 3.98 0.34
N LYS A 216 -10.35 3.23 0.11
CA LYS A 216 -10.23 1.82 0.46
C LYS A 216 -9.24 1.63 1.62
N PRO A 217 -9.46 0.64 2.49
CA PRO A 217 -8.46 0.23 3.46
C PRO A 217 -7.22 -0.37 2.77
N LEU A 218 -6.14 -0.57 3.53
CA LEU A 218 -4.92 -1.21 3.02
C LEU A 218 -5.12 -2.70 2.72
N ASP A 219 -5.95 -3.36 3.53
CA ASP A 219 -6.17 -4.80 3.48
C ASP A 219 -6.89 -5.22 2.17
N PRO A 220 -6.28 -6.12 1.38
CA PRO A 220 -6.84 -6.57 0.10
C PRO A 220 -8.15 -7.37 0.25
N SER A 221 -8.47 -7.87 1.45
CA SER A 221 -9.73 -8.55 1.76
C SER A 221 -10.92 -7.61 1.67
N PHE A 222 -10.70 -6.33 2.00
CA PHE A 222 -11.69 -5.25 1.95
C PHE A 222 -11.56 -4.38 0.68
N GLY A 223 -10.91 -4.91 -0.36
CA GLY A 223 -10.75 -4.22 -1.65
C GLY A 223 -9.62 -3.19 -1.69
N GLY A 224 -8.70 -3.26 -0.73
CA GLY A 224 -7.45 -2.51 -0.72
C GLY A 224 -6.42 -2.98 -1.76
N LYS A 225 -5.39 -2.17 -1.98
CA LYS A 225 -4.27 -2.47 -2.88
C LYS A 225 -3.39 -3.63 -2.35
N GLY A 226 -3.38 -3.86 -1.03
CA GLY A 226 -2.51 -4.87 -0.40
C GLY A 226 -1.03 -4.52 -0.41
N VAL A 227 -0.68 -3.29 -0.81
CA VAL A 227 0.68 -2.77 -0.71
C VAL A 227 0.87 -2.18 0.69
N LEU A 228 1.86 -2.68 1.40
CA LEU A 228 2.22 -2.18 2.72
C LEU A 228 2.88 -0.80 2.61
N VAL A 229 2.71 0.02 3.63
CA VAL A 229 3.42 1.30 3.75
C VAL A 229 4.92 1.03 3.83
N SER A 230 5.72 1.67 2.98
CA SER A 230 7.17 1.57 3.02
C SER A 230 7.75 2.65 3.92
N TYR A 231 8.76 2.27 4.70
CA TYR A 231 9.52 3.18 5.55
C TYR A 231 11.00 3.04 5.20
N THR A 232 11.61 4.13 4.78
CA THR A 232 13.03 4.18 4.41
C THR A 232 13.73 5.17 5.32
N SER A 233 14.78 4.74 6.00
CA SER A 233 15.68 5.62 6.74
C SER A 233 17.07 5.57 6.12
N ARG A 234 17.64 6.72 5.78
CA ARG A 234 19.02 6.86 5.30
C ARG A 234 19.79 7.72 6.29
N MET A 235 20.94 7.24 6.72
CA MET A 235 21.87 7.99 7.55
C MET A 235 23.15 8.21 6.75
N GLY A 236 23.64 9.45 6.75
CA GLY A 236 24.83 9.85 6.02
C GLY A 236 25.73 10.70 6.90
N PHE A 237 26.98 10.80 6.49
CA PHE A 237 27.97 11.63 7.15
C PHE A 237 28.92 12.18 6.11
N GLN A 238 29.10 13.50 6.13
CA GLN A 238 30.07 14.19 5.30
C GLN A 238 31.19 14.77 6.19
N LEU A 239 32.43 14.57 5.74
CA LEU A 239 33.65 15.07 6.36
C LEU A 239 34.46 15.78 5.29
N ASP A 240 34.61 17.10 5.41
CA ASP A 240 35.48 17.88 4.54
C ASP A 240 36.75 18.24 5.30
N ILE A 241 37.90 17.91 4.73
CA ILE A 241 39.22 18.23 5.29
C ILE A 241 39.94 19.13 4.28
N PRO A 242 40.34 20.35 4.66
CA PRO A 242 41.05 21.23 3.75
C PRO A 242 42.42 20.62 3.43
N LEU A 243 42.77 20.61 2.14
CA LEU A 243 44.13 20.27 1.72
C LEU A 243 45.07 21.35 2.27
N GLY A 244 45.93 20.97 3.21
CA GLY A 244 46.91 21.88 3.80
C GLY A 244 47.73 22.56 2.72
N ARG A 245 47.87 23.88 2.80
CA ARG A 245 48.88 24.62 2.04
C ARG A 245 50.26 24.17 2.55
N GLY A 246 50.85 23.17 1.91
CA GLY A 246 52.18 22.65 2.27
C GLY A 246 52.42 21.22 1.80
N GLY A 247 52.40 20.99 0.49
CA GLY A 247 52.72 19.67 -0.06
C GLY A 247 52.75 19.56 -1.58
N GLY A 248 52.80 20.68 -2.31
CA GLY A 248 53.24 20.66 -3.69
C GLY A 248 54.76 20.52 -3.71
N TYR A 249 55.28 19.30 -3.62
CA TYR A 249 56.62 19.05 -4.14
C TYR A 249 56.52 19.24 -5.65
N ILE A 250 57.10 20.34 -6.12
CA ILE A 250 57.34 20.59 -7.52
C ILE A 250 58.24 19.43 -8.00
N SER A 251 57.69 18.46 -8.72
CA SER A 251 58.48 17.57 -9.56
C SER A 251 58.90 18.38 -10.79
N ALA A 252 59.91 19.23 -10.61
CA ALA A 252 60.64 19.85 -11.70
C ALA A 252 62.13 19.79 -11.34
N GLN A 253 62.82 18.78 -11.86
CA GLN A 253 63.81 18.96 -12.92
C GLN A 253 64.62 17.66 -13.16
N SER A 254 64.83 17.42 -14.47
CA SER A 254 65.85 16.59 -15.15
C SER A 254 66.08 15.16 -14.70
#